data_AF-A0A956FJH5-F1
#
_entry.id   AF-A0A956FJH5-F1
#
_cell.length_a   1.000
_cell.length_b   1.000
_cell.length_c   1.000
_cell.angle_alpha   90.00
_cell.angle_beta   90.00
_cell.angle_gamma   90.00
#
_symmetry.space_group_name_H-M   'P 1'
#
loop_
_entity.id
_entity.type
_entity.pdbx_description
1 polymer ?
#
loop_
_entity_poly.entity_id
_entity_poly.type
_entity_poly.pdbx_seq_one_letter_code
_entity_poly.pdbx_strand_id
1 'polypeptide(L)'
;MPRRALRRTLRRWHRRVRTLVWLVVVLGVAWWLHERGELPGPSRADPGEPEAVSSVPYDRDDWPHWIDADGDCQDTRQEVLVAESEIPVRFTTARRCKVAKGRWRCPYTGRTFTDPAELDVDHMVPLHEAHRSGGHAWDRQQRQQYANELREPAHLVAVDKGANRAKGDKAPDQWMPSDPAGRCDYLRQWVEIKQRWGLQQRDAERRFIERGLARCERGEVPELPAG
;
A
#
# COMPACT_ATOMS: atom_id res chain seq x y z
N MET A 1 80.18 -3.79 9.90
CA MET A 1 78.70 -3.88 9.99
C MET A 1 77.97 -3.21 8.79
N PRO A 2 77.89 -3.79 7.56
CA PRO A 2 77.08 -3.16 6.49
C PRO A 2 75.87 -4.00 5.98
N ARG A 3 75.82 -5.31 6.25
CA ARG A 3 74.84 -6.23 5.61
C ARG A 3 73.39 -6.09 6.10
N ARG A 4 73.13 -5.49 7.26
CA ARG A 4 71.77 -5.34 7.82
C ARG A 4 71.00 -4.12 7.29
N ALA A 5 71.70 -3.05 6.92
CA ALA A 5 71.09 -1.83 6.38
C ALA A 5 70.54 -2.07 4.96
N LEU A 6 71.31 -2.74 4.10
CA LEU A 6 70.93 -3.07 2.72
C LEU A 6 69.68 -3.98 2.64
N ARG A 7 69.52 -4.91 3.58
CA ARG A 7 68.35 -5.81 3.64
C ARG A 7 67.07 -5.10 4.05
N ARG A 8 67.15 -4.00 4.81
CA ARG A 8 65.99 -3.20 5.24
C ARG A 8 65.52 -2.25 4.12
N THR A 9 66.44 -1.67 3.37
CA THR A 9 66.12 -0.82 2.20
C THR A 9 65.51 -1.63 1.07
N LEU A 10 66.06 -2.81 0.74
CA LEU A 10 65.49 -3.73 -0.25
C LEU A 10 64.07 -4.19 0.12
N ARG A 11 63.81 -4.53 1.39
CA ARG A 11 62.46 -4.93 1.84
C ARG A 11 61.46 -3.78 1.78
N ARG A 12 61.87 -2.54 2.07
CA ARG A 12 61.01 -1.34 1.92
C ARG A 12 60.73 -1.04 0.45
N TRP A 13 61.72 -1.20 -0.42
CA TRP A 13 61.56 -1.06 -1.86
C TRP A 13 60.63 -2.12 -2.45
N HIS A 14 60.82 -3.40 -2.11
CA HIS A 14 59.92 -4.48 -2.53
C HIS A 14 58.48 -4.30 -2.02
N ARG A 15 58.28 -3.80 -0.79
CA ARG A 15 56.93 -3.48 -0.30
C ARG A 15 56.29 -2.35 -1.10
N ARG A 16 57.03 -1.27 -1.39
CA ARG A 16 56.54 -0.15 -2.20
C ARG A 16 56.19 -0.57 -3.63
N VAL A 17 57.06 -1.37 -4.28
CA VAL A 17 56.81 -1.90 -5.63
C VAL A 17 55.59 -2.84 -5.62
N ARG A 18 55.46 -3.72 -4.63
CA ARG A 18 54.28 -4.60 -4.52
C ARG A 18 52.99 -3.81 -4.30
N THR A 19 53.01 -2.77 -3.47
CA THR A 19 51.83 -1.91 -3.25
C THR A 19 51.46 -1.13 -4.52
N LEU A 20 52.44 -0.60 -5.27
CA LEU A 20 52.20 0.07 -6.56
C LEU A 20 51.62 -0.89 -7.59
N VAL A 21 52.19 -2.09 -7.74
CA VAL A 21 51.65 -3.11 -8.66
C VAL A 21 50.23 -3.51 -8.27
N TRP A 22 49.95 -3.66 -6.98
CA TRP A 22 48.60 -4.02 -6.50
C TRP A 22 47.58 -2.92 -6.77
N LEU A 23 47.94 -1.65 -6.57
CA LEU A 23 47.08 -0.50 -6.91
C LEU A 23 46.80 -0.42 -8.41
N VAL A 24 47.81 -0.63 -9.26
CA VAL A 24 47.63 -0.62 -10.72
C VAL A 24 46.71 -1.77 -11.17
N VAL A 25 46.83 -2.96 -10.57
CA VAL A 25 45.94 -4.09 -10.87
C VAL A 25 44.50 -3.81 -10.41
N VAL A 26 44.30 -3.26 -9.21
CA VAL A 26 42.94 -2.95 -8.71
C VAL A 26 42.28 -1.83 -9.52
N LEU A 27 43.02 -0.77 -9.84
CA LEU A 27 42.51 0.31 -10.68
C LEU A 27 42.25 -0.16 -12.12
N GLY A 28 43.10 -1.03 -12.66
CA GLY A 28 42.91 -1.64 -13.97
C GLY A 28 41.70 -2.57 -14.04
N VAL A 29 41.48 -3.39 -13.02
CA VAL A 29 40.29 -4.26 -12.92
C VAL A 29 39.02 -3.43 -12.72
N ALA A 30 39.05 -2.39 -11.88
CA ALA A 30 37.91 -1.50 -11.68
C ALA A 30 37.56 -0.72 -12.95
N TRP A 31 38.57 -0.22 -13.68
CA TRP A 31 38.39 0.43 -14.99
C TRP A 31 37.84 -0.55 -16.04
N TRP A 32 38.39 -1.77 -16.11
CA TRP A 32 37.92 -2.81 -17.02
C TRP A 32 36.49 -3.31 -16.73
N LEU A 33 36.08 -3.36 -15.45
CA LEU A 33 34.70 -3.68 -15.05
C LEU A 33 33.73 -2.51 -15.34
N HIS A 34 34.21 -1.26 -15.25
CA HIS A 34 33.42 -0.09 -15.63
C HIS A 34 33.11 -0.08 -17.14
N GLU A 35 34.09 -0.41 -17.98
CA GLU A 35 33.93 -0.49 -19.45
C GLU A 35 32.95 -1.58 -19.91
N ARG A 36 32.71 -2.60 -19.07
CA ARG A 36 31.78 -3.72 -19.34
C ARG A 36 30.36 -3.51 -18.82
N GLY A 37 30.10 -2.44 -18.07
CA GLY A 37 28.76 -2.15 -17.55
C GLY A 37 28.29 -3.05 -16.40
N GLU A 38 29.21 -3.74 -15.70
CA GLU A 38 28.89 -4.71 -14.63
C GLU A 38 28.96 -4.10 -13.21
N LEU A 39 29.25 -2.80 -13.09
CA LEU A 39 29.09 -2.04 -11.85
C LEU A 39 27.93 -1.05 -12.03
N PRO A 40 26.87 -1.11 -11.20
CA PRO A 40 25.87 -0.05 -11.19
C PRO A 40 26.57 1.25 -10.82
N GLY A 41 26.54 2.22 -11.74
CA GLY A 41 26.96 3.58 -11.44
C GLY A 41 26.14 4.11 -10.25
N PRO A 42 26.64 5.12 -9.52
CA PRO A 42 25.84 5.76 -8.48
C PRO A 42 24.54 6.25 -9.14
N SER A 43 23.43 5.62 -8.74
CA SER A 43 22.08 6.03 -9.11
C SER A 43 21.96 7.50 -8.73
N ARG A 44 21.98 8.38 -9.73
CA ARG A 44 21.42 9.71 -9.54
C ARG A 44 19.95 9.46 -9.25
N ALA A 45 19.53 9.81 -8.03
CA ALA A 45 18.12 9.95 -7.74
C ALA A 45 17.54 10.85 -8.84
N ASP A 46 16.75 10.24 -9.72
CA ASP A 46 16.04 10.99 -10.74
C ASP A 46 15.15 11.98 -9.99
N PRO A 47 15.23 13.29 -10.24
CA PRO A 47 14.29 14.24 -9.67
C PRO A 47 12.91 13.80 -10.16
N GLY A 48 12.11 13.25 -9.23
CA GLY A 48 10.89 12.51 -9.53
C GLY A 48 10.12 13.13 -10.69
N GLU A 49 9.94 12.36 -11.76
CA GLU A 49 9.00 12.71 -12.81
C GLU A 49 7.69 13.13 -12.13
N PRO A 50 7.07 14.23 -12.56
CA PRO A 50 5.81 14.66 -11.97
C PRO A 50 4.84 13.48 -12.05
N GLU A 51 4.44 12.97 -10.88
CA GLU A 51 3.49 11.87 -10.77
C GLU A 51 2.31 12.21 -11.68
N ALA A 52 2.00 11.32 -12.62
CA ALA A 52 0.90 11.52 -13.55
C ALA A 52 -0.43 11.48 -12.78
N VAL A 53 -0.82 12.62 -12.20
CA VAL A 53 -2.17 12.82 -11.70
C VAL A 53 -3.07 12.84 -12.92
N SER A 54 -3.97 11.86 -13.04
CA SER A 54 -4.91 11.79 -14.17
C SER A 54 -5.59 13.15 -14.35
N SER A 55 -5.52 13.69 -15.57
CA SER A 55 -6.19 14.94 -15.95
C SER A 55 -7.71 14.77 -16.12
N VAL A 56 -8.20 13.53 -16.06
CA VAL A 56 -9.63 13.20 -16.14
C VAL A 56 -10.28 13.54 -14.80
N PRO A 57 -11.25 14.47 -14.75
CA PRO A 57 -11.98 14.78 -13.53
C PRO A 57 -12.68 13.53 -12.98
N TYR A 58 -12.70 13.40 -11.66
CA TYR A 58 -13.49 12.36 -11.00
C TYR A 58 -14.96 12.77 -10.95
N ASP A 59 -15.83 11.87 -11.38
CA ASP A 59 -17.28 11.92 -11.15
C ASP A 59 -17.68 10.67 -10.38
N ARG A 60 -18.49 10.82 -9.33
CA ARG A 60 -18.97 9.68 -8.53
C ARG A 60 -20.05 8.88 -9.28
N ASP A 61 -20.83 9.53 -10.14
CA ASP A 61 -21.95 8.88 -10.83
C ASP A 61 -21.48 7.89 -11.91
N ASP A 62 -20.21 8.01 -12.30
CA ASP A 62 -19.47 7.08 -13.16
C ASP A 62 -19.19 5.73 -12.49
N TRP A 63 -19.42 5.60 -11.18
CA TRP A 63 -19.15 4.42 -10.38
C TRP A 63 -20.43 3.88 -9.75
N PRO A 64 -21.25 3.12 -10.50
CA PRO A 64 -22.50 2.58 -9.96
C PRO A 64 -22.23 1.68 -8.76
N HIS A 65 -22.75 2.05 -7.59
CA HIS A 65 -22.49 1.36 -6.33
C HIS A 65 -23.77 1.21 -5.52
N TRP A 66 -23.75 0.23 -4.63
CA TRP A 66 -24.92 -0.25 -3.87
C TRP A 66 -25.98 -0.84 -4.78
N ILE A 67 -25.54 -1.75 -5.67
CA ILE A 67 -26.46 -2.55 -6.47
C ILE A 67 -26.98 -3.73 -5.66
N ASP A 68 -28.18 -4.17 -6.00
CA ASP A 68 -28.74 -5.47 -5.64
C ASP A 68 -28.41 -6.44 -6.79
N ALA A 69 -27.32 -7.21 -6.64
CA ALA A 69 -26.74 -7.98 -7.75
C ALA A 69 -27.49 -9.30 -8.01
N ASP A 70 -28.09 -9.90 -6.98
CA ASP A 70 -28.80 -11.17 -7.04
C ASP A 70 -30.33 -11.02 -6.98
N GLY A 71 -30.83 -9.79 -6.79
CA GLY A 71 -32.24 -9.45 -6.84
C GLY A 71 -32.99 -9.84 -5.56
N ASP A 72 -32.29 -10.03 -4.45
CA ASP A 72 -32.87 -10.48 -3.19
C ASP A 72 -33.43 -9.35 -2.32
N CYS A 73 -33.32 -8.09 -2.77
CA CYS A 73 -33.61 -6.81 -2.12
C CYS A 73 -32.54 -6.22 -1.19
N GLN A 74 -31.42 -6.90 -0.99
CA GLN A 74 -30.28 -6.39 -0.26
C GLN A 74 -29.30 -5.77 -1.26
N ASP A 75 -29.08 -4.47 -1.11
CA ASP A 75 -27.97 -3.84 -1.83
C ASP A 75 -26.62 -4.32 -1.26
N THR A 76 -25.55 -4.10 -2.02
CA THR A 76 -24.17 -4.43 -1.64
C THR A 76 -23.81 -3.93 -0.23
N ARG A 77 -24.37 -2.80 0.24
CA ARG A 77 -24.11 -2.31 1.61
C ARG A 77 -24.73 -3.25 2.65
N GLN A 78 -25.96 -3.73 2.42
CA GLN A 78 -26.59 -4.69 3.31
C GLN A 78 -25.83 -6.02 3.30
N GLU A 79 -25.37 -6.48 2.13
CA GLU A 79 -24.56 -7.69 2.02
C GLU A 79 -23.29 -7.64 2.88
N VAL A 80 -22.54 -6.54 2.83
CA VAL A 80 -21.36 -6.34 3.69
C VAL A 80 -21.74 -6.36 5.17
N LEU A 81 -22.83 -5.67 5.55
CA LEU A 81 -23.26 -5.67 6.96
C LEU A 81 -23.66 -7.06 7.46
N VAL A 82 -24.32 -7.87 6.63
CA VAL A 82 -24.65 -9.25 6.96
C VAL A 82 -23.39 -10.09 7.11
N ALA A 83 -22.47 -9.99 6.14
CA ALA A 83 -21.25 -10.80 6.06
C ALA A 83 -20.28 -10.51 7.21
N GLU A 84 -20.12 -9.24 7.60
CA GLU A 84 -19.11 -8.83 8.59
C GLU A 84 -19.60 -8.82 10.03
N SER A 85 -20.90 -9.06 10.26
CA SER A 85 -21.41 -9.10 11.63
C SER A 85 -20.86 -10.33 12.36
N GLU A 86 -20.20 -10.13 13.50
CA GLU A 86 -19.65 -11.19 14.36
C GLU A 86 -20.74 -12.05 15.03
N ILE A 87 -22.00 -11.61 14.95
CA ILE A 87 -23.18 -12.33 15.43
C ILE A 87 -24.26 -12.32 14.35
N PRO A 88 -25.26 -13.23 14.40
CA PRO A 88 -26.40 -13.15 13.49
C PRO A 88 -27.09 -11.79 13.56
N VAL A 89 -27.27 -11.14 12.41
CA VAL A 89 -27.97 -9.86 12.32
C VAL A 89 -29.47 -9.99 12.59
N ARG A 90 -30.10 -8.88 12.96
CA ARG A 90 -31.55 -8.72 12.97
C ARG A 90 -31.96 -7.78 11.86
N PHE A 91 -33.05 -8.10 11.18
CA PHE A 91 -33.60 -7.29 10.11
C PHE A 91 -34.75 -6.42 10.59
N THR A 92 -34.98 -5.31 9.90
CA THR A 92 -36.08 -4.37 10.18
C THR A 92 -37.46 -4.99 9.90
N THR A 93 -37.53 -5.93 8.96
CA THR A 93 -38.76 -6.60 8.54
C THR A 93 -38.50 -8.08 8.24
N ALA A 94 -39.57 -8.86 8.10
CA ALA A 94 -39.48 -10.27 7.70
C ALA A 94 -38.92 -10.48 6.28
N ARG A 95 -38.97 -9.45 5.41
CA ARG A 95 -38.40 -9.49 4.04
C ARG A 95 -36.87 -9.45 4.04
N ARG A 96 -36.23 -9.08 5.16
CA ARG A 96 -34.77 -9.06 5.33
C ARG A 96 -33.97 -8.12 4.42
N CYS A 97 -34.59 -7.15 3.76
CA CYS A 97 -33.86 -6.18 2.92
C CYS A 97 -32.95 -5.20 3.66
N LYS A 98 -33.13 -5.00 4.97
CA LYS A 98 -32.37 -3.99 5.74
C LYS A 98 -31.99 -4.50 7.10
N VAL A 99 -30.70 -4.45 7.40
CA VAL A 99 -30.12 -4.77 8.70
C VAL A 99 -30.55 -3.70 9.72
N ALA A 100 -31.10 -4.15 10.85
CA ALA A 100 -31.51 -3.31 11.97
C ALA A 100 -30.50 -3.32 13.11
N LYS A 101 -29.86 -4.47 13.39
CA LYS A 101 -28.85 -4.65 14.44
C LYS A 101 -27.90 -5.79 14.08
N GLY A 102 -26.69 -5.73 14.63
CA GLY A 102 -25.66 -6.76 14.52
C GLY A 102 -24.53 -6.46 15.51
N ARG A 103 -23.33 -6.96 15.25
CA ARG A 103 -22.13 -6.59 15.99
C ARG A 103 -20.94 -6.55 15.04
N TRP A 104 -20.31 -5.38 14.90
CA TRP A 104 -19.18 -5.18 14.00
C TRP A 104 -18.00 -4.59 14.74
N ARG A 105 -16.80 -5.16 14.58
CA ARG A 105 -15.56 -4.56 15.04
C ARG A 105 -14.93 -3.78 13.88
N CYS A 106 -14.94 -2.45 13.99
CA CYS A 106 -14.37 -1.57 12.98
C CYS A 106 -12.86 -1.79 12.85
N PRO A 107 -12.34 -2.19 11.67
CA PRO A 107 -10.90 -2.42 11.49
C PRO A 107 -10.06 -1.13 11.61
N TYR A 108 -10.68 0.04 11.40
CA TYR A 108 -9.96 1.32 11.43
C TYR A 108 -9.75 1.87 12.84
N THR A 109 -10.69 1.60 13.75
CA THR A 109 -10.69 2.20 15.10
C THR A 109 -10.63 1.17 16.22
N GLY A 110 -10.84 -0.11 15.92
CA GLY A 110 -10.92 -1.20 16.89
C GLY A 110 -12.19 -1.16 17.73
N ARG A 111 -13.05 -0.15 17.54
CA ARG A 111 -14.31 0.02 18.27
C ARG A 111 -15.35 -0.97 17.76
N THR A 112 -16.22 -1.42 18.66
CA THR A 112 -17.36 -2.28 18.34
C THR A 112 -18.64 -1.45 18.23
N PHE A 113 -19.44 -1.74 17.21
CA PHE A 113 -20.72 -1.10 16.94
C PHE A 113 -21.83 -2.14 16.90
N THR A 114 -23.04 -1.73 17.26
CA THR A 114 -24.25 -2.60 17.18
C THR A 114 -25.39 -1.96 16.40
N ASP A 115 -25.32 -0.66 16.15
CA ASP A 115 -26.23 0.08 15.30
C ASP A 115 -25.59 0.27 13.91
N PRO A 116 -26.18 -0.30 12.83
CA PRO A 116 -25.67 -0.12 11.48
C PRO A 116 -25.69 1.33 10.98
N ALA A 117 -26.39 2.26 11.64
CA ALA A 117 -26.38 3.70 11.32
C ALA A 117 -25.12 4.45 11.82
N GLU A 118 -24.30 3.80 12.65
CA GLU A 118 -22.98 4.29 13.05
C GLU A 118 -21.88 3.88 12.07
N LEU A 119 -22.21 2.99 11.12
CA LEU A 119 -21.28 2.40 10.17
C LEU A 119 -21.52 2.90 8.75
N ASP A 120 -20.42 3.18 8.05
CA ASP A 120 -20.36 3.24 6.59
C ASP A 120 -19.78 1.91 6.07
N VAL A 121 -20.06 1.57 4.81
CA VAL A 121 -19.29 0.56 4.06
C VAL A 121 -18.30 1.33 3.21
N ASP A 122 -17.01 1.18 3.52
CA ASP A 122 -15.92 1.86 2.84
C ASP A 122 -15.27 0.96 1.79
N HIS A 123 -14.84 1.57 0.69
CA HIS A 123 -13.93 0.93 -0.26
C HIS A 123 -12.51 1.07 0.31
N MET A 124 -11.85 -0.05 0.62
CA MET A 124 -10.50 -0.05 1.20
C MET A 124 -9.56 0.88 0.43
N VAL A 125 -9.56 0.76 -0.90
CA VAL A 125 -9.06 1.80 -1.80
C VAL A 125 -10.25 2.64 -2.28
N PRO A 126 -10.37 3.93 -1.90
CA PRO A 126 -11.53 4.78 -2.24
C PRO A 126 -11.77 4.89 -3.75
N LEU A 127 -13.02 5.03 -4.19
CA LEU A 127 -13.36 5.19 -5.62
C LEU A 127 -12.57 6.32 -6.31
N HIS A 128 -12.41 7.46 -5.64
CA HIS A 128 -11.63 8.59 -6.19
C HIS A 128 -10.12 8.28 -6.23
N GLU A 129 -9.60 7.53 -5.26
CA GLU A 129 -8.21 7.07 -5.33
C GLU A 129 -8.02 6.06 -6.46
N ALA A 130 -8.93 5.09 -6.59
CA ALA A 130 -8.92 4.12 -7.70
C ALA A 130 -8.96 4.84 -9.06
N HIS A 131 -9.78 5.89 -9.21
CA HIS A 131 -9.83 6.73 -10.40
C HIS A 131 -8.46 7.33 -10.75
N ARG A 132 -7.80 7.96 -9.77
CA ARG A 132 -6.46 8.56 -9.95
C ARG A 132 -5.39 7.51 -10.22
N SER A 133 -5.51 6.33 -9.63
CA SER A 133 -4.58 5.22 -9.77
C SER A 133 -4.74 4.41 -11.08
N GLY A 134 -5.60 4.84 -12.01
CA GLY A 134 -5.78 4.21 -13.33
C GLY A 134 -7.22 3.82 -13.65
N GLY A 135 -8.11 3.82 -12.66
CA GLY A 135 -9.52 3.48 -12.83
C GLY A 135 -10.30 4.46 -13.70
N HIS A 136 -9.78 5.66 -13.95
CA HIS A 136 -10.34 6.59 -14.93
C HIS A 136 -10.42 5.98 -16.35
N ALA A 137 -9.53 5.03 -16.69
CA ALA A 137 -9.52 4.37 -17.99
C ALA A 137 -10.50 3.19 -18.09
N TRP A 138 -11.11 2.77 -16.98
CA TRP A 138 -12.09 1.70 -16.96
C TRP A 138 -13.40 2.12 -17.60
N ASP A 139 -14.07 1.16 -18.25
CA ASP A 139 -15.45 1.36 -18.65
C ASP A 139 -16.40 1.35 -17.43
N ARG A 140 -17.65 1.74 -17.66
CA ARG A 140 -18.68 1.81 -16.61
C ARG A 140 -18.94 0.46 -15.95
N GLN A 141 -18.81 -0.65 -16.67
CA GLN A 141 -19.05 -1.99 -16.13
C GLN A 141 -17.94 -2.39 -15.16
N GLN A 142 -16.67 -2.15 -15.51
CA GLN A 142 -15.52 -2.36 -14.64
C GLN A 142 -15.59 -1.49 -13.38
N ARG A 143 -15.98 -0.21 -13.50
CA ARG A 143 -16.19 0.67 -12.35
C ARG A 143 -17.30 0.15 -11.43
N GLN A 144 -18.39 -0.37 -11.98
CA GLN A 144 -19.45 -1.02 -11.21
C GLN A 144 -18.95 -2.30 -10.52
N GLN A 145 -18.18 -3.14 -11.21
CA GLN A 145 -17.61 -4.35 -10.61
C GLN A 145 -16.69 -4.00 -9.44
N TYR A 146 -15.81 -3.02 -9.63
CA TYR A 146 -14.96 -2.50 -8.55
C TYR A 146 -15.78 -1.99 -7.38
N ALA A 147 -16.82 -1.21 -7.64
CA ALA A 147 -17.57 -0.57 -6.56
C ALA A 147 -18.46 -1.55 -5.76
N ASN A 148 -18.69 -2.77 -6.25
CA ASN A 148 -19.55 -3.78 -5.63
C ASN A 148 -18.86 -5.15 -5.50
N GLU A 149 -17.53 -5.20 -5.42
CA GLU A 149 -16.80 -6.47 -5.23
C GLU A 149 -16.99 -6.99 -3.80
N LEU A 150 -17.54 -8.19 -3.69
CA LEU A 150 -17.86 -8.89 -2.43
C LEU A 150 -17.05 -10.18 -2.24
N ARG A 151 -16.33 -10.65 -3.28
CA ARG A 151 -15.55 -11.90 -3.21
C ARG A 151 -14.23 -11.76 -2.48
N GLU A 152 -13.73 -10.54 -2.36
CA GLU A 152 -12.54 -10.22 -1.58
C GLU A 152 -12.99 -9.53 -0.29
N PRO A 153 -12.90 -10.21 0.87
CA PRO A 153 -13.47 -9.72 2.13
C PRO A 153 -12.98 -8.34 2.57
N ALA A 154 -11.80 -7.92 2.12
CA ALA A 154 -11.22 -6.62 2.45
C ALA A 154 -11.58 -5.49 1.49
N HIS A 155 -12.23 -5.79 0.35
CA HIS A 155 -12.49 -4.79 -0.68
C HIS A 155 -13.51 -3.74 -0.23
N LEU A 156 -14.58 -4.22 0.43
CA LEU A 156 -15.59 -3.41 1.10
C LEU A 156 -15.61 -3.77 2.58
N VAL A 157 -15.52 -2.76 3.46
CA VAL A 157 -15.44 -2.98 4.91
C VAL A 157 -16.41 -2.09 5.68
N ALA A 158 -17.11 -2.64 6.68
CA ALA A 158 -17.96 -1.90 7.59
C ALA A 158 -17.11 -1.18 8.65
N VAL A 159 -17.15 0.15 8.62
CA VAL A 159 -16.25 1.00 9.40
C VAL A 159 -17.00 2.11 10.13
N ASP A 160 -16.38 2.62 11.20
CA ASP A 160 -16.82 3.83 11.90
C ASP A 160 -16.96 4.97 10.87
N LYS A 161 -18.16 5.55 10.75
CA LYS A 161 -18.44 6.60 9.76
C LYS A 161 -17.56 7.84 9.92
N GLY A 162 -17.13 8.16 11.13
CA GLY A 162 -16.23 9.28 11.40
C GLY A 162 -14.83 9.00 10.88
N ALA A 163 -14.31 7.79 11.13
CA ALA A 163 -13.03 7.35 10.60
C ALA A 163 -13.04 7.30 9.07
N ASN A 164 -14.12 6.79 8.47
CA ASN A 164 -14.30 6.78 7.01
C ASN A 164 -14.26 8.18 6.40
N ARG A 165 -14.96 9.15 7.01
CA ARG A 165 -14.94 10.55 6.56
C ARG A 165 -13.58 11.20 6.75
N ALA A 166 -12.86 10.86 7.82
CA ALA A 166 -11.50 11.33 8.05
C ALA A 166 -10.52 10.78 7.01
N LYS A 167 -10.69 9.51 6.60
CA LYS A 167 -9.97 8.90 5.48
C LYS A 167 -10.27 9.64 4.18
N GLY A 168 -11.53 9.67 3.75
CA GLY A 168 -11.92 10.25 2.47
C GLY A 168 -11.27 9.50 1.31
N ASP A 169 -10.60 10.23 0.42
CA ASP A 169 -9.87 9.69 -0.73
C ASP A 169 -8.35 9.59 -0.51
N LYS A 170 -7.90 9.71 0.75
CA LYS A 170 -6.48 9.68 1.11
C LYS A 170 -5.89 8.28 0.99
N ALA A 171 -4.66 8.22 0.48
CA ALA A 171 -3.85 7.00 0.46
C ALA A 171 -3.13 6.78 1.81
N PRO A 172 -2.50 5.61 2.04
CA PRO A 172 -1.84 5.27 3.31
C PRO A 172 -0.79 6.29 3.79
N ASP A 173 -0.11 6.99 2.88
CA ASP A 173 0.84 8.05 3.20
C ASP A 173 0.20 9.34 3.73
N GLN A 174 -1.13 9.43 3.70
CA GLN A 174 -1.89 10.61 4.11
C GLN A 174 -2.91 10.29 5.22
N TRP A 175 -3.35 9.04 5.34
CA TRP A 175 -4.23 8.57 6.40
C TRP A 175 -4.00 7.08 6.70
N MET A 176 -4.07 6.72 7.98
CA MET A 176 -3.97 5.33 8.44
C MET A 176 -4.99 5.04 9.55
N PRO A 177 -5.42 3.78 9.72
CA PRO A 177 -6.19 3.32 10.88
C PRO A 177 -5.60 3.78 12.21
N SER A 178 -6.45 4.29 13.10
CA SER A 178 -6.03 4.64 14.46
C SER A 178 -5.76 3.38 15.30
N ASP A 179 -6.47 2.27 15.05
CA ASP A 179 -6.24 0.98 15.70
C ASP A 179 -4.88 0.39 15.32
N PRO A 180 -3.91 0.30 16.25
CA PRO A 180 -2.61 -0.31 15.98
C PRO A 180 -2.71 -1.75 15.45
N ALA A 181 -3.70 -2.52 15.92
CA ALA A 181 -3.85 -3.92 15.56
C ALA A 181 -4.23 -4.11 14.08
N GLY A 182 -4.94 -3.14 13.48
CA GLY A 182 -5.41 -3.21 12.09
C GLY A 182 -4.43 -2.66 11.06
N ARG A 183 -3.35 -1.97 11.46
CA ARG A 183 -2.50 -1.23 10.50
C ARG A 183 -1.74 -2.11 9.54
N CYS A 184 -1.23 -3.25 10.01
CA CYS A 184 -0.49 -4.16 9.14
C CYS A 184 -1.41 -4.78 8.08
N ASP A 185 -2.61 -5.19 8.48
CA ASP A 185 -3.58 -5.78 7.57
C ASP A 185 -4.10 -4.75 6.58
N TYR A 186 -4.33 -3.51 7.02
CA TYR A 186 -4.69 -2.39 6.14
C TYR A 186 -3.66 -2.17 5.02
N LEU A 187 -2.36 -2.14 5.35
CA LEU A 187 -1.31 -1.97 4.33
C LEU A 187 -1.26 -3.14 3.35
N ARG A 188 -1.41 -4.39 3.83
CA ARG A 188 -1.41 -5.57 2.96
C ARG A 188 -2.62 -5.59 2.03
N GLN A 189 -3.81 -5.39 2.57
CA GLN A 189 -5.06 -5.37 1.82
C GLN A 189 -5.06 -4.25 0.77
N TRP A 190 -4.54 -3.07 1.13
CA TRP A 190 -4.38 -1.97 0.18
C TRP A 190 -3.51 -2.37 -1.03
N VAL A 191 -2.36 -3.02 -0.78
CA VAL A 191 -1.48 -3.52 -1.84
C VAL A 191 -2.15 -4.61 -2.68
N GLU A 192 -2.78 -5.59 -2.03
CA GLU A 192 -3.46 -6.71 -2.67
C GLU A 192 -4.57 -6.23 -3.62
N ILE A 193 -5.42 -5.32 -3.14
CA ILE A 193 -6.51 -4.74 -3.94
C ILE A 193 -5.94 -3.94 -5.12
N LYS A 194 -4.94 -3.08 -4.88
CA LYS A 194 -4.33 -2.31 -5.97
C LYS A 194 -3.71 -3.23 -7.03
N GLN A 195 -3.02 -4.30 -6.61
CA GLN A 195 -2.45 -5.29 -7.54
C GLN A 195 -3.54 -6.01 -8.33
N ARG A 196 -4.59 -6.49 -7.67
CA ARG A 196 -5.69 -7.23 -8.30
C ARG A 196 -6.39 -6.42 -9.38
N TRP A 197 -6.57 -5.12 -9.13
CA TRP A 197 -7.26 -4.22 -10.05
C TRP A 197 -6.32 -3.47 -11.00
N GLY A 198 -5.01 -3.73 -10.96
CA GLY A 198 -4.04 -3.05 -11.82
C GLY A 198 -3.92 -1.54 -11.53
N LEU A 199 -4.18 -1.13 -10.29
CA LEU A 199 -4.08 0.25 -9.84
C LEU A 199 -2.65 0.61 -9.44
N GLN A 200 -2.21 1.79 -9.87
CA GLN A 200 -0.87 2.31 -9.60
C GLN A 200 -0.76 2.92 -8.20
N GLN A 201 0.45 2.89 -7.64
CA GLN A 201 0.79 3.59 -6.41
C GLN A 201 1.66 4.79 -6.72
N ARG A 202 1.35 5.91 -6.05
CA ARG A 202 2.23 7.07 -6.04
C ARG A 202 3.54 6.73 -5.37
N ASP A 203 4.57 7.52 -5.64
CA ASP A 203 5.91 7.31 -5.11
C ASP A 203 5.97 7.50 -3.59
N ALA A 204 5.30 8.54 -3.09
CA ALA A 204 5.18 8.79 -1.65
C ALA A 204 4.42 7.66 -0.94
N GLU A 205 3.29 7.27 -1.51
CA GLU A 205 2.44 6.17 -1.06
C GLU A 205 3.22 4.85 -0.96
N ARG A 206 3.84 4.43 -2.07
CA ARG A 206 4.61 3.18 -2.14
C ARG A 206 5.72 3.15 -1.10
N ARG A 207 6.52 4.22 -0.99
CA ARG A 207 7.59 4.31 0.01
C ARG A 207 7.06 4.24 1.44
N PHE A 208 5.88 4.83 1.71
CA PHE A 208 5.25 4.73 3.03
C PHE A 208 4.82 3.30 3.35
N ILE A 209 4.14 2.65 2.40
CA ILE A 209 3.68 1.26 2.52
C ILE A 209 4.87 0.32 2.76
N GLU A 210 5.93 0.41 1.95
CA GLU A 210 7.12 -0.43 2.06
C GLU A 210 7.77 -0.32 3.46
N ARG A 211 7.93 0.91 3.97
CA ARG A 211 8.45 1.11 5.34
C ARG A 211 7.53 0.52 6.40
N GLY A 212 6.22 0.69 6.24
CA GLY A 212 5.22 0.14 7.15
C GLY A 212 5.22 -1.39 7.16
N LEU A 213 5.23 -2.03 5.99
CA LEU A 213 5.28 -3.49 5.86
C LEU A 213 6.58 -4.06 6.44
N ALA A 214 7.72 -3.42 6.22
CA ALA A 214 8.98 -3.83 6.84
C ALA A 214 8.93 -3.81 8.38
N ARG A 215 8.17 -2.89 8.98
CA ARG A 215 7.91 -2.88 10.44
C ARG A 215 7.03 -4.07 10.84
N CYS A 216 5.95 -4.31 10.10
CA CYS A 216 5.06 -5.45 10.34
C CYS A 216 5.80 -6.80 10.32
N GLU A 217 6.77 -6.97 9.42
CA GLU A 217 7.61 -8.17 9.35
C GLU A 217 8.49 -8.36 10.60
N ARG A 218 8.86 -7.27 11.27
CA ARG A 218 9.58 -7.29 12.56
C ARG A 218 8.66 -7.39 13.78
N GLY A 219 7.35 -7.54 13.57
CA GLY A 219 6.35 -7.51 14.63
C GLY A 219 6.13 -6.11 15.24
N GLU A 220 6.60 -5.06 14.56
CA GLU A 220 6.42 -3.67 14.97
C GLU A 220 5.15 -3.09 14.32
N VAL A 221 4.49 -2.18 15.03
CA VAL A 221 3.34 -1.44 14.49
C VAL A 221 3.83 -0.35 13.53
N PRO A 222 3.23 -0.20 12.33
CA PRO A 222 3.46 0.95 11.45
C PRO A 222 3.08 2.28 12.10
N GLU A 223 3.88 3.30 11.81
CA GLU A 223 3.62 4.67 12.24
C GLU A 223 2.45 5.28 11.47
N LEU A 224 1.82 6.30 12.07
CA LEU A 224 0.86 7.13 11.35
C LEU A 224 1.60 8.11 10.42
N PRO A 225 0.98 8.57 9.34
CA PRO A 225 1.49 9.66 8.52
C PRO A 225 1.84 10.90 9.33
N ALA A 226 2.89 11.62 8.92
CA ALA A 226 3.14 12.96 9.42
C ALA A 226 2.03 13.89 8.91
N GLY A 227 1.36 14.60 9.83
CA GLY A 227 0.31 15.56 9.52
C GLY A 227 0.82 16.84 8.89
#